data_AF-A0A2J7RB79-F1
#
_entry.id   AF-A0A2J7RB79-F1
#
_cell.length_a   1.000
_cell.length_b   1.000
_cell.length_c   1.000
_cell.angle_alpha   90.00
_cell.angle_beta   90.00
_cell.angle_gamma   90.00
#
_symmetry.space_group_name_H-M   'P 1'
#
loop_
_entity.id
_entity.type
_entity.pdbx_description
1 polymer ?
#
loop_
_entity_poly.entity_id
_entity_poly.type
_entity_poly.pdbx_seq_one_letter_code
_entity_poly.pdbx_strand_id
1 'polypeptide(L)'
;MKHKSEFLNFIQERGHPYQCTDAEGLDRVLSQNNHITAYIGFDCTAPSLNIGSLIQIMMLRHLQKFGYKLIVLLGGGTTKIGDPSGKDKARSVLPMENINQNISLEKVISFNDGKTGAIVENKADWLDSIKYIDFLRNVGVHFSVNRMLSLDSVKIRLDREQNLSFLEFNYMLLQAYDFVDLNKKHGCRLQIGGSDQWGNIVNGIELGKKFNLPELFGLTTPLLLNAKGKKMGKTENGAIWLDGSMLKPLDYTQYFRNVHDQDVGRFVRHLPICQLMRLKN
;
A
#
# COMPACT_ATOMS: atom_id res chain seq x y z
N MET A 1 12.42 17.16 14.55
CA MET A 1 12.85 17.96 13.38
C MET A 1 11.59 18.40 12.64
N LYS A 2 11.50 19.65 12.20
CA LYS A 2 10.36 20.15 11.42
C LYS A 2 10.72 20.07 9.94
N HIS A 3 9.89 19.41 9.15
CA HIS A 3 10.04 19.31 7.70
C HIS A 3 9.68 20.64 7.02
N LYS A 4 10.17 20.88 5.82
CA LYS A 4 9.73 22.03 4.98
C LYS A 4 8.35 21.78 4.39
N SER A 5 8.05 20.53 4.02
CA SER A 5 6.76 20.08 3.52
C SER A 5 5.70 20.10 4.62
N GLU A 6 4.61 20.82 4.38
CA GLU A 6 3.44 20.82 5.28
C GLU A 6 2.82 19.42 5.41
N PHE A 7 2.79 18.66 4.31
CA PHE A 7 2.27 17.30 4.31
C PHE A 7 3.10 16.37 5.21
N LEU A 8 4.43 16.41 5.10
CA LEU A 8 5.29 15.57 5.94
C LEU A 8 5.12 15.90 7.43
N ASN A 9 5.06 17.19 7.79
CA ASN A 9 4.77 17.61 9.16
C ASN A 9 3.40 17.06 9.63
N PHE A 10 2.36 17.20 8.80
CA PHE A 10 1.01 16.73 9.12
C PHE A 10 0.94 15.23 9.39
N ILE A 11 1.59 14.42 8.55
CA ILE A 11 1.58 12.96 8.74
C ILE A 11 2.51 12.52 9.88
N GLN A 12 3.60 13.25 10.13
CA GLN A 12 4.54 12.99 11.23
C GLN A 12 3.88 13.22 12.59
N GLU A 13 3.13 14.29 12.78
CA GLU A 13 2.35 14.55 14.00
C GLU A 13 1.36 13.42 14.28
N ARG A 14 0.82 12.83 13.21
CA ARG A 14 -0.07 11.67 13.27
C ARG A 14 0.64 10.33 13.48
N GLY A 15 1.97 10.30 13.49
CA GLY A 15 2.77 9.09 13.61
C GLY A 15 2.57 8.13 12.43
N HIS A 16 2.25 8.65 11.25
CA HIS A 16 2.07 7.83 10.05
C HIS A 16 3.37 7.36 9.41
N PRO A 17 4.46 8.14 9.33
CA PRO A 17 5.72 7.63 8.81
C PRO A 17 6.29 6.52 9.70
N TYR A 18 6.62 5.38 9.09
CA TYR A 18 7.34 4.28 9.72
C TYR A 18 8.77 4.17 9.18
N GLN A 19 8.93 4.04 7.86
CA GLN A 19 10.23 4.11 7.18
C GLN A 19 10.12 5.01 5.95
N CYS A 20 11.22 5.68 5.60
CA CYS A 20 11.33 6.49 4.40
C CYS A 20 12.72 6.28 3.77
N THR A 21 12.79 6.16 2.45
CA THR A 21 14.06 5.86 1.74
C THR A 21 15.04 7.02 1.77
N ASP A 22 14.54 8.23 1.56
CA ASP A 22 15.31 9.48 1.66
C ASP A 22 14.35 10.59 2.15
N ALA A 23 14.34 10.81 3.47
CA ALA A 23 13.44 11.77 4.09
C ALA A 23 13.77 13.21 3.70
N GLU A 24 15.04 13.55 3.50
CA GLU A 24 15.46 14.91 3.13
C GLU A 24 15.16 15.20 1.66
N GLY A 25 15.45 14.26 0.76
CA GLY A 25 15.10 14.35 -0.65
C GLY A 25 13.60 14.40 -0.87
N LEU A 26 12.84 13.57 -0.15
CA LEU A 26 11.38 13.60 -0.21
C LEU A 26 10.83 14.95 0.30
N ASP A 27 11.33 15.47 1.42
CA ASP A 27 10.94 16.78 1.95
C ASP A 27 11.23 17.92 0.97
N ARG A 28 12.41 17.89 0.34
CA ARG A 28 12.79 18.85 -0.70
C ARG A 28 11.83 18.79 -1.89
N VAL A 29 11.54 17.61 -2.42
CA VAL A 29 10.64 17.46 -3.58
C VAL A 29 9.22 17.89 -3.24
N LEU A 30 8.70 17.50 -2.07
CA LEU A 30 7.35 17.85 -1.64
C LEU A 30 7.17 19.33 -1.29
N SER A 31 8.24 20.02 -0.87
CA SER A 31 8.21 21.46 -0.56
C SER A 31 8.42 22.35 -1.79
N GLN A 32 9.18 21.89 -2.78
CA GLN A 32 9.42 22.63 -4.01
C GLN A 32 8.32 22.42 -5.05
N ASN A 33 7.70 21.23 -5.05
CA ASN A 33 6.78 20.82 -6.09
C ASN A 33 5.50 20.24 -5.46
N ASN A 34 4.45 21.04 -5.40
CA ASN A 34 3.13 20.63 -4.90
C ASN A 34 2.41 19.59 -5.79
N HIS A 35 3.07 19.03 -6.81
CA HIS A 35 2.48 18.13 -7.79
C HIS A 35 3.26 16.80 -7.93
N ILE A 36 3.75 16.22 -6.83
CA ILE A 36 4.20 14.83 -6.90
C ILE A 36 3.01 13.91 -7.20
N THR A 37 3.20 12.95 -8.09
CA THR A 37 2.27 11.84 -8.26
C THR A 37 2.71 10.69 -7.35
N ALA A 38 1.84 10.29 -6.42
CA ALA A 38 2.06 9.17 -5.52
C ALA A 38 1.15 7.99 -5.87
N TYR A 39 1.52 6.76 -5.48
CA TYR A 39 0.63 5.62 -5.62
C TYR A 39 0.61 4.72 -4.38
N ILE A 40 -0.50 4.02 -4.22
CA ILE A 40 -0.67 2.93 -3.25
C ILE A 40 -1.28 1.73 -3.96
N GLY A 41 -0.66 0.57 -3.79
CA GLY A 41 -1.15 -0.69 -4.31
C GLY A 41 -2.14 -1.39 -3.39
N PHE A 42 -3.24 -1.89 -3.95
CA PHE A 42 -4.21 -2.73 -3.25
C PHE A 42 -4.34 -4.07 -3.98
N ASP A 43 -3.86 -5.14 -3.36
CA ASP A 43 -4.13 -6.50 -3.80
C ASP A 43 -5.59 -6.88 -3.47
N CYS A 44 -6.38 -7.24 -4.48
CA CYS A 44 -7.80 -7.62 -4.38
C CYS A 44 -7.98 -9.03 -3.79
N THR A 45 -7.47 -9.25 -2.59
CA THR A 45 -7.37 -10.57 -1.93
C THR A 45 -8.57 -10.94 -1.09
N ALA A 46 -9.56 -10.07 -1.04
CA ALA A 46 -10.77 -10.23 -0.26
C ALA A 46 -11.93 -9.54 -0.98
N PRO A 47 -13.19 -9.94 -0.69
CA PRO A 47 -14.40 -9.35 -1.27
C PRO A 47 -14.55 -7.84 -1.00
N SER A 48 -13.88 -7.32 0.04
CA SER A 48 -13.88 -5.90 0.35
C SER A 48 -12.60 -5.49 1.06
N LEU A 49 -12.35 -4.18 1.15
CA LEU A 49 -11.35 -3.64 2.06
C LEU A 49 -11.81 -3.83 3.52
N ASN A 50 -10.84 -4.01 4.41
CA ASN A 50 -11.08 -4.12 5.84
C ASN A 50 -10.28 -3.06 6.60
N ILE A 51 -10.46 -3.03 7.92
CA ILE A 51 -9.79 -2.08 8.82
C ILE A 51 -8.24 -2.05 8.66
N GLY A 52 -7.62 -3.14 8.22
CA GLY A 52 -6.17 -3.20 7.97
C GLY A 52 -5.71 -2.29 6.82
N SER A 53 -6.60 -1.95 5.90
CA SER A 53 -6.32 -1.02 4.79
C SER A 53 -6.56 0.44 5.18
N LEU A 54 -7.11 0.72 6.36
CA LEU A 54 -7.64 2.05 6.71
C LEU A 54 -6.55 3.13 6.77
N ILE A 55 -5.34 2.80 7.24
CA ILE A 55 -4.22 3.73 7.25
C ILE A 55 -3.85 4.13 5.82
N GLN A 56 -3.79 3.17 4.89
CA GLN A 56 -3.49 3.46 3.49
C GLN A 56 -4.56 4.34 2.84
N ILE A 57 -5.83 4.04 3.10
CA ILE A 57 -6.96 4.84 2.63
C ILE A 57 -6.88 6.28 3.17
N MET A 58 -6.48 6.45 4.43
CA MET A 58 -6.26 7.79 5.02
C MET A 58 -5.08 8.51 4.38
N MET A 59 -4.00 7.81 4.05
CA MET A 59 -2.88 8.40 3.31
C MET A 59 -3.32 8.92 1.95
N LEU A 60 -4.14 8.18 1.19
CA LEU A 60 -4.72 8.66 -0.07
C LEU A 60 -5.50 9.96 0.13
N ARG A 61 -6.40 9.98 1.12
CA ARG A 61 -7.20 11.18 1.45
C ARG A 61 -6.33 12.36 1.83
N HIS A 62 -5.28 12.14 2.62
CA HIS A 62 -4.35 13.19 3.03
C HIS A 62 -3.54 13.71 1.85
N LEU A 63 -3.00 12.85 1.00
CA LEU A 63 -2.30 13.26 -0.22
C LEU A 63 -3.20 14.15 -1.08
N GLN A 64 -4.44 13.73 -1.32
CA GLN A 64 -5.40 14.50 -2.10
C GLN A 64 -5.71 15.86 -1.46
N LYS A 65 -5.90 15.90 -0.14
CA LYS A 65 -6.17 17.13 0.61
C LYS A 65 -5.02 18.14 0.50
N PHE A 66 -3.78 17.65 0.45
CA PHE A 66 -2.59 18.49 0.28
C PHE A 66 -2.27 18.81 -1.19
N GLY A 67 -3.15 18.44 -2.12
CA GLY A 67 -3.05 18.83 -3.53
C GLY A 67 -2.21 17.88 -4.38
N TYR A 68 -1.80 16.73 -3.86
CA TYR A 68 -1.01 15.76 -4.63
C TYR A 68 -1.90 14.90 -5.52
N LYS A 69 -1.35 14.52 -6.68
CA LYS A 69 -1.97 13.57 -7.58
C LYS A 69 -1.73 12.16 -7.06
N LEU A 70 -2.74 11.31 -7.09
CA LEU A 70 -2.66 9.97 -6.51
C LEU A 70 -3.16 8.91 -7.48
N ILE A 71 -2.49 7.77 -7.45
CA ILE A 71 -2.84 6.58 -8.23
C ILE A 71 -3.21 5.48 -7.25
N VAL A 72 -4.42 4.96 -7.39
CA VAL A 72 -4.86 3.74 -6.74
C VAL A 72 -4.55 2.59 -7.69
N LEU A 73 -3.55 1.79 -7.34
CA LEU A 73 -3.14 0.66 -8.17
C LEU A 73 -3.85 -0.62 -7.72
N LEU A 74 -4.77 -1.11 -8.54
CA LEU A 74 -5.53 -2.33 -8.27
C LEU A 74 -4.77 -3.56 -8.74
N GLY A 75 -4.69 -4.56 -7.88
CA GLY A 75 -3.86 -5.75 -8.07
C GLY A 75 -4.44 -6.81 -9.01
N GLY A 76 -5.09 -6.48 -10.12
CA GLY A 76 -5.72 -7.50 -10.99
C GLY A 76 -4.76 -8.60 -11.45
N GLY A 77 -3.54 -8.23 -11.86
CA GLY A 77 -2.47 -9.17 -12.23
C GLY A 77 -1.77 -9.82 -11.02
N THR A 78 -1.28 -9.03 -10.06
CA THR A 78 -0.48 -9.56 -8.92
C THR A 78 -1.29 -10.35 -7.90
N THR A 79 -2.61 -10.14 -7.82
CA THR A 79 -3.50 -10.96 -6.97
C THR A 79 -3.52 -12.41 -7.42
N LYS A 80 -3.32 -12.70 -8.72
CA LYS A 80 -3.21 -14.06 -9.27
C LYS A 80 -1.99 -14.82 -8.72
N ILE A 81 -0.99 -14.10 -8.22
CA ILE A 81 0.31 -14.60 -7.79
C ILE A 81 0.37 -14.67 -6.26
N GLY A 82 0.03 -13.55 -5.62
CA GLY A 82 -0.04 -13.41 -4.17
C GLY A 82 1.26 -12.92 -3.53
N ASP A 83 1.19 -11.75 -2.86
CA ASP A 83 2.31 -11.23 -2.08
C ASP A 83 2.63 -12.11 -0.88
N PRO A 84 3.89 -12.60 -0.73
CA PRO A 84 4.35 -13.32 0.45
C PRO A 84 4.65 -12.42 1.66
N SER A 85 4.74 -11.10 1.49
CA SER A 85 5.21 -10.18 2.51
C SER A 85 4.30 -10.12 3.74
N GLY A 86 4.88 -10.30 4.93
CA GLY A 86 4.16 -10.28 6.21
C GLY A 86 3.16 -11.43 6.39
N LYS A 87 3.35 -12.57 5.70
CA LYS A 87 2.42 -13.73 5.76
C LYS A 87 3.15 -15.03 6.09
N ASP A 88 2.53 -15.82 6.98
CA ASP A 88 3.04 -17.14 7.41
C ASP A 88 2.52 -18.33 6.55
N LYS A 89 1.59 -18.10 5.62
CA LYS A 89 0.99 -19.17 4.80
C LYS A 89 0.78 -18.72 3.34
N ALA A 90 0.91 -19.66 2.42
CA ALA A 90 0.60 -19.47 1.00
C ALA A 90 -0.88 -19.09 0.79
N ARG A 91 -1.17 -18.28 -0.23
CA ARG A 91 -2.55 -17.82 -0.53
C ARG A 91 -3.31 -18.86 -1.36
N SER A 92 -4.62 -18.95 -1.10
CA SER A 92 -5.58 -19.47 -2.08
C SER A 92 -5.81 -18.41 -3.17
N VAL A 93 -5.65 -18.78 -4.43
CA VAL A 93 -5.93 -17.91 -5.59
C VAL A 93 -7.45 -17.69 -5.68
N LEU A 94 -7.90 -16.44 -5.75
CA LEU A 94 -9.31 -16.11 -5.93
C LEU A 94 -9.72 -16.24 -7.41
N PRO A 95 -10.97 -16.65 -7.73
CA PRO A 95 -11.51 -16.62 -9.08
C PRO A 95 -11.55 -15.18 -9.64
N MET A 96 -11.24 -15.01 -10.94
CA MET A 96 -11.05 -13.69 -11.57
C MET A 96 -12.28 -12.77 -11.51
N GLU A 97 -13.48 -13.34 -11.52
CA GLU A 97 -14.76 -12.60 -11.55
C GLU A 97 -14.98 -11.72 -10.31
N ASN A 98 -14.35 -12.07 -9.18
CA ASN A 98 -14.49 -11.33 -7.93
C ASN A 98 -13.47 -10.20 -7.76
N ILE A 99 -12.50 -9.99 -8.66
CA ILE A 99 -11.33 -9.13 -8.39
C ILE A 99 -11.62 -7.63 -8.62
N ASN A 100 -12.50 -7.29 -9.57
CA ASN A 100 -12.72 -5.91 -10.01
C ASN A 100 -13.82 -5.16 -9.25
N GLN A 101 -14.65 -5.84 -8.43
CA GLN A 101 -15.79 -5.22 -7.74
C GLN A 101 -15.50 -4.80 -6.28
N ASN A 102 -14.31 -5.12 -5.74
CA ASN A 102 -14.11 -5.18 -4.28
C ASN A 102 -13.63 -3.87 -3.61
N ILE A 103 -13.40 -2.79 -4.37
CA ILE A 103 -12.75 -1.59 -3.84
C ILE A 103 -13.60 -0.35 -4.18
N SER A 104 -14.51 0.00 -3.27
CA SER A 104 -15.22 1.28 -3.33
C SER A 104 -14.47 2.32 -2.49
N LEU A 105 -13.70 3.18 -3.16
CA LEU A 105 -12.94 4.29 -2.55
C LEU A 105 -13.56 5.65 -2.83
N GLU A 106 -14.60 5.73 -3.66
CA GLU A 106 -15.25 6.96 -4.13
C GLU A 106 -15.84 7.78 -2.98
N LYS A 107 -16.15 7.12 -1.86
CA LYS A 107 -16.63 7.78 -0.63
C LYS A 107 -15.53 8.50 0.15
N VAL A 108 -14.26 8.21 -0.13
CA VAL A 108 -13.11 8.72 0.65
C VAL A 108 -12.23 9.66 -0.15
N ILE A 109 -12.06 9.37 -1.44
CA ILE A 109 -11.25 10.14 -2.40
C ILE A 109 -12.04 10.48 -3.65
N SER A 110 -11.73 11.61 -4.27
CA SER A 110 -12.39 12.09 -5.49
C SER A 110 -11.67 11.59 -6.74
N PHE A 111 -12.42 10.98 -7.64
CA PHE A 111 -11.99 10.59 -9.00
C PHE A 111 -12.60 11.59 -9.98
N ASN A 112 -11.85 12.62 -10.37
CA ASN A 112 -12.29 13.62 -11.34
C ASN A 112 -11.12 14.04 -12.23
N ASP A 113 -11.38 14.78 -13.31
CA ASP A 113 -10.31 15.23 -14.23
C ASP A 113 -9.53 16.45 -13.70
N GLY A 114 -9.75 16.83 -12.45
CA GLY A 114 -9.03 17.91 -11.80
C GLY A 114 -7.57 17.57 -11.52
N LYS A 115 -6.77 18.59 -11.19
CA LYS A 115 -5.32 18.43 -10.91
C LYS A 115 -5.01 17.42 -9.79
N THR A 116 -5.93 17.24 -8.85
CA THR A 116 -5.81 16.37 -7.68
C THR A 116 -6.69 15.13 -7.78
N GLY A 117 -7.34 14.93 -8.93
CA GLY A 117 -8.19 13.78 -9.17
C GLY A 117 -7.41 12.47 -9.08
N ALA A 118 -7.96 11.52 -8.34
CA ALA A 118 -7.39 10.19 -8.23
C ALA A 118 -7.51 9.44 -9.56
N ILE A 119 -6.47 8.70 -9.92
CA ILE A 119 -6.48 7.78 -11.06
C ILE A 119 -6.54 6.36 -10.52
N VAL A 120 -7.35 5.51 -11.14
CA VAL A 120 -7.33 4.06 -10.89
C VAL A 120 -6.58 3.41 -12.04
N GLU A 121 -5.57 2.61 -11.71
CA GLU A 121 -4.82 1.79 -12.66
C GLU A 121 -4.97 0.32 -12.28
N ASN A 122 -4.95 -0.58 -13.25
CA ASN A 122 -4.97 -2.01 -12.99
C ASN A 122 -3.67 -2.64 -13.46
N LYS A 123 -3.00 -3.38 -12.58
CA LYS A 123 -1.77 -4.10 -12.92
C LYS A 123 -1.93 -5.05 -14.11
N ALA A 124 -3.15 -5.58 -14.31
CA ALA A 124 -3.46 -6.46 -15.43
C ALA A 124 -3.16 -5.80 -16.78
N ASP A 125 -3.30 -4.48 -16.89
CA ASP A 125 -3.19 -3.75 -18.15
C ASP A 125 -1.80 -3.89 -18.79
N TRP A 126 -0.74 -4.01 -17.98
CA TRP A 126 0.62 -4.31 -18.47
C TRP A 126 1.07 -5.73 -18.18
N LEU A 127 0.66 -6.35 -17.07
CA LEU A 127 1.16 -7.67 -16.70
C LEU A 127 0.55 -8.79 -17.55
N ASP A 128 -0.70 -8.68 -17.99
CA ASP A 128 -1.33 -9.75 -18.78
C ASP A 128 -0.79 -9.76 -20.23
N SER A 129 -0.23 -8.65 -20.71
CA SER A 129 0.40 -8.53 -22.03
C SER A 129 1.92 -8.70 -22.01
N ILE A 130 2.54 -8.84 -20.83
CA ILE A 130 3.98 -8.91 -20.71
C ILE A 130 4.51 -10.25 -21.24
N LYS A 131 5.46 -10.18 -22.18
CA LYS A 131 6.13 -11.37 -22.69
C LYS A 131 7.14 -11.85 -21.65
N TYR A 132 7.02 -13.10 -21.22
CA TYR A 132 7.84 -13.64 -20.13
C TYR A 132 9.35 -13.53 -20.38
N ILE A 133 9.81 -13.89 -21.58
CA ILE A 133 11.24 -13.81 -21.91
C ILE A 133 11.73 -12.37 -21.92
N ASP A 134 10.94 -11.44 -22.46
CA ASP A 134 11.29 -10.02 -22.47
C ASP A 134 11.31 -9.45 -21.05
N PHE A 135 10.37 -9.87 -20.19
CA PHE A 135 10.36 -9.50 -18.77
C PHE A 135 11.63 -9.99 -18.06
N LEU A 136 12.02 -11.25 -18.24
CA LEU A 136 13.25 -11.76 -17.62
C LEU A 136 14.49 -11.03 -18.12
N ARG A 137 14.57 -10.74 -19.42
CA ARG A 137 15.73 -10.06 -20.03
C ARG A 137 15.82 -8.58 -19.64
N ASN A 138 14.70 -7.90 -19.49
CA ASN A 138 14.67 -6.46 -19.22
C ASN A 138 14.55 -6.12 -17.73
N VAL A 139 13.90 -6.98 -16.95
CA VAL A 139 13.64 -6.76 -15.52
C VAL A 139 14.43 -7.76 -14.69
N GLY A 140 14.28 -9.06 -14.97
CA GLY A 140 14.89 -10.15 -14.18
C GLY A 140 16.41 -10.02 -14.04
N VAL A 141 17.12 -9.54 -15.07
CA VAL A 141 18.59 -9.32 -15.04
C VAL A 141 19.05 -8.35 -13.95
N HIS A 142 18.16 -7.51 -13.43
CA HIS A 142 18.47 -6.54 -12.39
C HIS A 142 18.28 -7.09 -10.96
N PHE A 143 17.79 -8.33 -10.83
CA PHE A 143 17.54 -8.97 -9.54
C PHE A 143 18.54 -10.10 -9.28
N SER A 144 19.27 -9.99 -8.17
CA SER A 144 20.11 -11.08 -7.68
C SER A 144 19.29 -12.01 -6.79
N VAL A 145 19.29 -13.30 -7.10
CA VAL A 145 18.63 -14.33 -6.27
C VAL A 145 19.16 -14.29 -4.83
N ASN A 146 20.47 -14.14 -4.63
CA ASN A 146 21.06 -14.05 -3.27
C ASN A 146 20.47 -12.88 -2.48
N ARG A 147 20.30 -11.72 -3.11
CA ARG A 147 19.68 -10.55 -2.48
C ARG A 147 18.20 -10.81 -2.17
N MET A 148 17.46 -11.40 -3.11
CA MET A 148 16.04 -11.72 -2.90
C MET A 148 15.83 -12.66 -1.71
N LEU A 149 16.71 -13.66 -1.54
CA LEU A 149 16.65 -14.61 -0.42
C LEU A 149 16.95 -13.94 0.94
N SER A 150 17.72 -12.85 0.96
CA SER A 150 18.03 -12.11 2.18
C SER A 150 16.91 -11.19 2.69
N LEU A 151 15.88 -10.94 1.87
CA LEU A 151 14.75 -10.09 2.27
C LEU A 151 13.96 -10.78 3.38
N ASP A 152 13.61 -10.06 4.45
CA ASP A 152 12.90 -10.62 5.60
C ASP A 152 11.60 -11.36 5.20
N SER A 153 10.88 -10.86 4.18
CA SER A 153 9.66 -11.49 3.65
C SER A 153 9.88 -12.89 3.08
N VAL A 154 11.08 -13.18 2.59
CA VAL A 154 11.48 -14.48 2.03
C VAL A 154 12.22 -15.31 3.06
N LYS A 155 13.22 -14.70 3.71
CA LYS A 155 14.10 -15.34 4.69
C LYS A 155 13.30 -16.04 5.80
N ILE A 156 12.30 -15.36 6.38
CA ILE A 156 11.49 -15.91 7.47
C ILE A 156 10.73 -17.18 7.03
N ARG A 157 10.25 -17.24 5.78
CA ARG A 157 9.55 -18.43 5.27
C ARG A 157 10.51 -19.59 5.04
N LEU A 158 11.70 -19.30 4.51
CA LEU A 158 12.75 -20.30 4.29
C LEU A 158 13.27 -20.86 5.62
N ASP A 159 13.57 -20.00 6.60
CA ASP A 159 14.05 -20.39 7.93
C ASP A 159 13.03 -21.28 8.68
N ARG A 160 11.74 -21.11 8.39
CA ARG A 160 10.64 -21.90 8.98
C ARG A 160 10.24 -23.11 8.11
N GLU A 161 10.99 -23.42 7.06
CA GLU A 161 10.70 -24.49 6.09
C GLU A 161 9.28 -24.41 5.50
N GLN A 162 8.72 -23.20 5.42
CA GLN A 162 7.42 -22.97 4.82
C GLN A 162 7.59 -22.90 3.31
N ASN A 163 6.78 -23.68 2.59
CA ASN A 163 6.77 -23.68 1.12
C ASN A 163 6.64 -22.24 0.60
N LEU A 164 7.60 -21.78 -0.19
CA LEU A 164 7.55 -20.54 -0.97
C LEU A 164 7.58 -20.92 -2.44
N SER A 165 6.48 -20.71 -3.14
CA SER A 165 6.39 -21.07 -4.55
C SER A 165 7.24 -20.14 -5.43
N PHE A 166 7.68 -20.63 -6.59
CA PHE A 166 8.33 -19.77 -7.60
C PHE A 166 7.42 -18.61 -8.02
N LEU A 167 6.09 -18.84 -8.02
CA LEU A 167 5.09 -17.81 -8.29
C LEU A 167 5.19 -16.67 -7.27
N GLU A 168 5.09 -16.97 -5.97
CA GLU A 168 5.23 -15.98 -4.88
C GLU A 168 6.60 -15.30 -4.89
N PHE A 169 7.67 -16.03 -5.24
CA PHE A 169 9.02 -15.46 -5.33
C PHE A 169 9.14 -14.40 -6.44
N ASN A 170 8.41 -14.56 -7.54
CA ASN A 170 8.38 -13.57 -8.63
C ASN A 170 7.55 -12.31 -8.29
N TYR A 171 6.74 -12.33 -7.23
CA TYR A 171 5.88 -11.21 -6.86
C TYR A 171 6.66 -9.89 -6.70
N MET A 172 7.85 -9.95 -6.10
CA MET A 172 8.65 -8.75 -5.85
C MET A 172 9.18 -8.11 -7.13
N LEU A 173 9.43 -8.89 -8.20
CA LEU A 173 9.85 -8.36 -9.50
C LEU A 173 8.68 -7.61 -10.15
N LEU A 174 7.47 -8.16 -10.04
CA LEU A 174 6.27 -7.58 -10.64
C LEU A 174 5.89 -6.28 -9.94
N GLN A 175 5.89 -6.25 -8.60
CA GLN A 175 5.64 -5.01 -7.87
C GLN A 175 6.73 -3.96 -8.14
N ALA A 176 7.99 -4.36 -8.29
CA ALA A 176 9.04 -3.43 -8.68
C ALA A 176 8.80 -2.84 -10.08
N TYR A 177 8.36 -3.68 -11.02
CA TYR A 177 8.01 -3.24 -12.38
C TYR A 177 6.81 -2.30 -12.39
N ASP A 178 5.81 -2.49 -11.52
CA ASP A 178 4.68 -1.58 -11.37
C ASP A 178 5.15 -0.13 -11.15
N PHE A 179 6.18 0.09 -10.32
CA PHE A 179 6.69 1.45 -10.07
C PHE A 179 7.33 2.05 -11.33
N VAL A 180 8.05 1.25 -12.10
CA VAL A 180 8.65 1.69 -13.37
C VAL A 180 7.58 2.07 -14.37
N ASP A 181 6.54 1.25 -14.53
CA ASP A 181 5.46 1.50 -15.48
C ASP A 181 4.64 2.74 -15.09
N LEU A 182 4.29 2.88 -13.81
CA LEU A 182 3.58 4.05 -13.29
C LEU A 182 4.40 5.34 -13.39
N ASN A 183 5.73 5.28 -13.24
CA ASN A 183 6.58 6.43 -13.48
C ASN A 183 6.56 6.84 -14.96
N LYS A 184 6.69 5.89 -15.89
CA LYS A 184 6.66 6.16 -17.33
C LYS A 184 5.32 6.71 -17.80
N LYS A 185 4.20 6.19 -17.30
CA LYS A 185 2.85 6.62 -17.69
C LYS A 185 2.44 7.94 -17.05
N HIS A 186 2.70 8.10 -15.76
CA HIS A 186 2.08 9.16 -14.94
C HIS A 186 3.09 10.07 -14.21
N GLY A 187 4.39 9.89 -14.44
CA GLY A 187 5.43 10.58 -13.69
C GLY A 187 5.38 10.27 -12.20
N CYS A 188 4.87 9.09 -11.81
CA CYS A 188 4.77 8.67 -10.42
C CYS A 188 6.15 8.58 -9.76
N ARG A 189 6.35 9.25 -8.63
CA ARG A 189 7.65 9.34 -7.94
C ARG A 189 7.61 8.90 -6.48
N LEU A 190 6.44 8.58 -5.93
CA LEU A 190 6.31 8.17 -4.53
C LEU A 190 5.43 6.92 -4.42
N GLN A 191 5.97 5.85 -3.85
CA GLN A 191 5.20 4.68 -3.44
C GLN A 191 4.93 4.72 -1.94
N ILE A 192 3.67 4.56 -1.54
CA ILE A 192 3.28 4.41 -0.14
C ILE A 192 2.68 3.03 0.11
N GLY A 193 3.02 2.41 1.23
CA GLY A 193 2.50 1.10 1.64
C GLY A 193 2.59 0.84 3.14
N GLY A 194 2.14 -0.34 3.57
CA GLY A 194 2.35 -0.79 4.95
C GLY A 194 3.83 -1.11 5.22
N SER A 195 4.23 -1.19 6.49
CA SER A 195 5.63 -1.53 6.84
C SER A 195 6.07 -2.91 6.34
N ASP A 196 5.13 -3.81 6.07
CA ASP A 196 5.37 -5.10 5.41
C ASP A 196 5.77 -4.98 3.94
N GLN A 197 5.58 -3.83 3.29
CA GLN A 197 5.89 -3.60 1.87
C GLN A 197 7.29 -3.03 1.61
N TRP A 198 8.08 -2.78 2.66
CA TRP A 198 9.36 -2.08 2.54
C TRP A 198 10.31 -2.69 1.49
N GLY A 199 10.49 -4.02 1.52
CA GLY A 199 11.36 -4.72 0.58
C GLY A 199 10.95 -4.54 -0.89
N ASN A 200 9.65 -4.63 -1.16
CA ASN A 200 9.12 -4.48 -2.52
C ASN A 200 9.22 -3.03 -3.00
N ILE A 201 8.97 -2.05 -2.12
CA ILE A 201 9.11 -0.62 -2.43
C ILE A 201 10.56 -0.29 -2.81
N VAL A 202 11.52 -0.75 -1.99
CA VAL A 202 12.95 -0.54 -2.24
C VAL A 202 13.37 -1.18 -3.56
N ASN A 203 12.89 -2.39 -3.85
CA ASN A 203 13.17 -3.06 -5.13
C ASN A 203 12.64 -2.26 -6.33
N GLY A 204 11.46 -1.65 -6.22
CA GLY A 204 10.93 -0.77 -7.27
C GLY A 204 11.79 0.47 -7.51
N ILE A 205 12.32 1.08 -6.44
CA ILE A 205 13.22 2.25 -6.54
C ILE A 205 14.55 1.86 -7.18
N GLU A 206 15.14 0.74 -6.74
CA GLU A 206 16.39 0.23 -7.30
C GLU A 206 16.24 -0.14 -8.78
N LEU A 207 15.12 -0.76 -9.17
CA LEU A 207 14.79 -1.02 -10.57
C LEU A 207 14.63 0.28 -11.35
N GLY A 208 13.95 1.28 -10.80
CA GLY A 208 13.80 2.60 -11.42
C GLY A 208 15.15 3.26 -11.75
N LYS A 209 16.16 3.12 -10.87
CA LYS A 209 17.53 3.58 -11.15
C LYS A 209 18.14 2.87 -12.37
N LYS A 210 17.91 1.55 -12.53
CA LYS A 210 18.40 0.78 -13.70
C LYS A 210 17.74 1.21 -15.00
N PHE A 211 16.51 1.73 -14.92
CA PHE A 211 15.76 2.28 -16.04
C PHE A 211 16.00 3.79 -16.26
N ASN A 212 16.97 4.40 -15.57
CA ASN A 212 17.29 5.83 -15.65
C ASN A 212 16.09 6.74 -15.36
N LEU A 213 15.20 6.32 -14.45
CA LEU A 213 14.06 7.13 -14.04
C LEU A 213 14.49 8.29 -13.14
N PRO A 214 13.66 9.34 -13.01
CA PRO A 214 13.86 10.36 -11.99
C PRO A 214 13.92 9.76 -10.58
N GLU A 215 14.46 10.51 -9.62
CA GLU A 215 14.52 10.09 -8.22
C GLU A 215 13.13 9.68 -7.70
N LEU A 216 13.03 8.42 -7.27
CA LEU A 216 11.84 7.76 -6.73
C LEU A 216 11.97 7.61 -5.21
N PHE A 217 10.84 7.71 -4.52
CA PHE A 217 10.77 7.66 -3.06
C PHE A 217 9.83 6.56 -2.58
N GLY A 218 10.15 6.03 -1.41
CA GLY A 218 9.34 5.08 -0.68
C GLY A 218 9.01 5.62 0.71
N LEU A 219 7.75 5.48 1.11
CA LEU A 219 7.30 5.80 2.47
C LEU A 219 6.39 4.68 2.96
N THR A 220 6.73 4.04 4.07
CA THR A 220 5.84 3.07 4.71
C THR A 220 5.12 3.67 5.90
N THR A 221 3.94 3.15 6.19
CA THR A 221 3.18 3.48 7.39
C THR A 221 3.15 2.30 8.36
N PRO A 222 2.93 2.52 9.67
CA PRO A 222 2.84 1.43 10.62
C PRO A 222 1.67 0.51 10.26
N LEU A 223 1.80 -0.76 10.62
CA LEU A 223 0.67 -1.68 10.61
C LEU A 223 -0.30 -1.33 11.74
N LEU A 224 -1.59 -1.41 11.45
CA LEU A 224 -2.60 -1.29 12.49
C LEU A 224 -2.63 -2.59 13.30
N LEU A 225 -2.03 -2.56 14.48
CA LEU A 225 -1.99 -3.67 15.43
C LEU A 225 -3.00 -3.43 16.57
N ASN A 226 -3.47 -4.49 17.22
CA ASN A 226 -4.16 -4.41 18.50
C ASN A 226 -3.16 -4.43 19.67
N ALA A 227 -3.63 -4.25 20.91
CA ALA A 227 -2.80 -4.32 22.12
C ALA A 227 -2.01 -5.63 22.28
N LYS A 228 -2.46 -6.73 21.64
CA LYS A 228 -1.77 -8.02 21.62
C LYS A 228 -0.74 -8.15 20.49
N GLY A 229 -0.48 -7.08 19.73
CA GLY A 229 0.45 -7.06 18.60
C GLY A 229 -0.05 -7.74 17.32
N LYS A 230 -1.33 -8.14 17.26
CA LYS A 230 -1.92 -8.82 16.09
C LYS A 230 -2.46 -7.80 15.09
N LYS A 231 -2.20 -8.02 13.79
CA LYS A 231 -2.70 -7.18 12.69
C LYS A 231 -4.24 -7.13 12.70
N MET A 232 -4.78 -5.92 12.75
CA MET A 232 -6.21 -5.66 12.70
C MET A 232 -6.70 -5.85 11.27
N GLY A 233 -7.69 -6.73 11.09
CA GLY A 233 -8.12 -7.21 9.77
C GLY A 233 -8.39 -8.72 9.75
N LYS A 234 -7.86 -9.47 10.72
CA LYS A 234 -8.21 -10.87 11.01
C LYS A 234 -8.49 -11.04 12.50
N THR A 235 -9.74 -10.79 12.91
CA THR A 235 -10.18 -11.12 14.28
C THR A 235 -10.56 -12.61 14.34
N GLU A 236 -10.68 -13.15 15.56
CA GLU A 236 -11.21 -14.52 15.76
C GLU A 236 -12.63 -14.67 15.19
N ASN A 237 -13.40 -13.58 15.17
CA ASN A 237 -14.76 -13.51 14.63
C ASN A 237 -14.81 -13.09 13.15
N GLY A 238 -13.68 -13.09 12.44
CA GLY A 238 -13.59 -12.69 11.02
C GLY A 238 -13.00 -11.31 10.78
N ALA A 239 -13.06 -10.82 9.54
CA ALA A 239 -12.50 -9.52 9.17
C ALA A 239 -13.49 -8.38 9.49
N ILE A 240 -12.95 -7.24 9.92
CA ILE A 240 -13.74 -6.01 10.12
C ILE A 240 -13.81 -5.27 8.78
N TRP A 241 -14.85 -5.56 7.99
CA TRP A 241 -15.05 -5.02 6.65
C TRP A 241 -15.45 -3.54 6.66
N LEU A 242 -15.13 -2.83 5.58
CA LEU A 242 -15.57 -1.45 5.36
C LEU A 242 -16.89 -1.38 4.59
N ASP A 243 -17.31 -2.48 3.95
CA ASP A 243 -18.60 -2.60 3.28
C ASP A 243 -19.73 -2.84 4.30
N GLY A 244 -20.74 -1.95 4.28
CA GLY A 244 -21.90 -2.01 5.15
C GLY A 244 -22.82 -3.22 4.92
N SER A 245 -22.74 -3.87 3.75
CA SER A 245 -23.43 -5.12 3.45
C SER A 245 -22.73 -6.34 4.08
N MET A 246 -21.41 -6.26 4.28
CA MET A 246 -20.59 -7.33 4.87
C MET A 246 -20.42 -7.20 6.38
N LEU A 247 -20.39 -5.97 6.90
CA LEU A 247 -20.37 -5.68 8.33
C LEU A 247 -21.30 -4.51 8.61
N LYS A 248 -22.31 -4.72 9.47
CA LYS A 248 -23.29 -3.68 9.75
C LYS A 248 -22.60 -2.47 10.40
N PRO A 249 -23.02 -1.23 10.10
CA PRO A 249 -22.45 -0.03 10.72
C PRO A 249 -22.45 -0.05 12.26
N LEU A 250 -23.45 -0.71 12.87
CA LEU A 250 -23.53 -0.91 14.32
C LEU A 250 -22.36 -1.78 14.82
N ASP A 251 -22.09 -2.90 14.16
CA ASP A 251 -21.00 -3.81 14.54
C ASP A 251 -19.63 -3.17 14.36
N TYR A 252 -19.46 -2.38 13.28
CA TYR A 252 -18.25 -1.57 13.06
C TYR A 252 -18.05 -0.55 14.18
N THR A 253 -19.11 0.16 14.58
CA THR A 253 -19.06 1.13 15.68
C THR A 253 -18.77 0.45 17.02
N GLN A 254 -19.41 -0.69 17.27
CA GLN A 254 -19.23 -1.47 18.49
C GLN A 254 -17.80 -2.01 18.61
N TYR A 255 -17.17 -2.39 17.49
CA TYR A 255 -15.76 -2.77 17.45
C TYR A 255 -14.86 -1.67 18.00
N PHE A 256 -14.98 -0.44 17.48
CA PHE A 256 -14.18 0.70 17.94
C PHE A 256 -14.52 1.12 19.37
N ARG A 257 -15.75 0.91 19.83
CA ARG A 257 -16.14 1.16 21.22
C ARG A 257 -15.48 0.18 22.20
N ASN A 258 -15.16 -1.03 21.74
CA ASN A 258 -14.61 -2.11 22.56
C ASN A 258 -13.08 -2.24 22.47
N VAL A 259 -12.39 -1.31 21.79
CA VAL A 259 -10.92 -1.34 21.73
C VAL A 259 -10.33 -1.08 23.10
N HIS A 260 -9.17 -1.68 23.37
CA HIS A 260 -8.46 -1.46 24.63
C HIS A 260 -8.05 0.02 24.77
N ASP A 261 -8.12 0.55 25.99
CA ASP A 261 -7.75 1.94 26.31
C ASP A 261 -6.36 2.31 25.80
N GLN A 262 -5.42 1.36 25.87
CA GLN A 262 -4.04 1.51 25.37
C GLN A 262 -3.97 1.80 23.86
N ASP A 263 -4.95 1.32 23.09
CA ASP A 263 -4.99 1.49 21.64
C ASP A 263 -5.74 2.75 21.20
N VAL A 264 -6.62 3.31 22.05
CA VAL A 264 -7.48 4.45 21.72
C VAL A 264 -6.66 5.65 21.23
N GLY A 265 -5.62 6.04 21.97
CA GLY A 265 -4.79 7.19 21.60
C GLY A 265 -4.11 7.02 20.24
N ARG A 266 -3.64 5.80 19.93
CA ARG A 266 -3.04 5.45 18.63
C ARG A 266 -4.09 5.49 17.52
N PHE A 267 -5.26 4.91 17.74
CA PHE A 267 -6.33 4.87 16.73
C PHE A 267 -6.90 6.25 16.44
N VAL A 268 -7.13 7.08 17.46
CA VAL A 268 -7.60 8.46 17.29
C VAL A 268 -6.61 9.29 16.46
N ARG A 269 -5.31 9.02 16.60
CA ARG A 269 -4.26 9.70 15.84
C ARG A 269 -4.20 9.25 14.38
N HIS A 270 -4.25 7.94 14.13
CA HIS A 270 -4.09 7.36 12.80
C HIS A 270 -5.38 7.31 11.96
N LEU A 271 -6.54 7.27 12.62
CA LEU A 271 -7.82 7.04 11.96
C LEU A 271 -8.67 8.32 12.02
N PRO A 272 -9.66 8.47 11.13
CA PRO A 272 -10.48 9.68 11.06
C PRO A 272 -11.49 9.80 12.23
N ILE A 273 -11.29 9.09 13.35
CA ILE A 273 -12.18 9.10 14.52
C ILE A 273 -12.39 10.54 15.03
N CYS A 274 -11.37 11.41 14.95
CA CYS A 274 -11.52 12.83 15.28
C CYS A 274 -12.43 13.62 14.32
N GLN A 275 -12.52 13.25 13.04
CA GLN A 275 -13.45 13.92 12.10
C GLN A 275 -14.89 13.48 12.32
N LEU A 276 -15.11 12.23 12.77
CA LEU A 276 -16.44 11.76 13.21
C LEU A 276 -16.90 12.49 14.49
N MET A 277 -15.99 12.85 15.40
CA MET A 277 -16.32 13.66 16.59
C MET A 277 -16.56 15.15 16.29
N ARG A 278 -16.16 15.66 15.12
CA ARG A 278 -16.48 17.03 14.67
C ARG A 278 -17.79 17.14 13.86
N LEU A 279 -18.47 16.02 13.57
CA LEU A 279 -19.79 15.99 12.92
C LEU A 279 -20.96 16.01 13.92
N LYS A 280 -20.73 16.51 15.13
CA LYS A 280 -21.78 16.97 16.02
C LYS A 280 -21.57 18.46 16.31
N ASN A 281 -22.16 19.26 15.44
CA ASN A 281 -23.06 20.38 15.75
C ASN A 281 -23.70 20.84 14.43
#